data_AF-A0A3D2R9U7-F1
#
_entry.id   AF-A0A3D2R9U7-F1
#
_cell.length_a   1.000
_cell.length_b   1.000
_cell.length_c   1.000
_cell.angle_alpha   90.00
_cell.angle_beta   90.00
_cell.angle_gamma   90.00
#
_symmetry.space_group_name_H-M   'P 1'
#
loop_
_entity.id
_entity.type
_entity.pdbx_description
1 polymer ?
#
loop_
_entity_poly.entity_id
_entity_poly.type
_entity_poly.pdbx_seq_one_letter_code
_entity_poly.pdbx_strand_id
1 'polypeptide(L)'
;VPAWAYQLVATTLSAYANKVLVCDKVSFNLILWVDHIAEMDLSPYQNGLVLLKGCSDEKIPPSAYAILAQRLTPVVKKLMFGEACSFVPLHKN
;
A
#
# COMPACT_ATOMS: atom_id res chain seq x y z
N VAL A 1 24.42 18.64 -6.70
CA VAL A 1 23.75 19.42 -5.63
C VAL A 1 24.24 18.89 -4.29
N PRO A 2 24.63 19.72 -3.31
CA PRO A 2 25.03 19.25 -1.98
C PRO A 2 23.92 18.46 -1.30
N ALA A 3 24.26 17.43 -0.53
CA ALA A 3 23.27 16.55 0.09
C ALA A 3 22.24 17.34 0.92
N TRP A 4 22.70 18.32 1.72
CA TRP A 4 21.87 19.13 2.63
C TRP A 4 20.80 19.99 1.94
N ALA A 5 20.95 20.29 0.65
CA ALA A 5 20.04 21.20 -0.04
C ALA A 5 18.61 20.65 -0.09
N TYR A 6 18.47 19.33 -0.19
CA TYR A 6 17.15 18.69 -0.19
C TYR A 6 16.48 18.75 1.18
N GLN A 7 17.23 18.64 2.28
CA GLN A 7 16.70 18.78 3.64
C GLN A 7 16.22 20.21 3.88
N LEU A 8 16.97 21.22 3.42
CA LEU A 8 16.55 22.62 3.53
C LEU A 8 15.22 22.88 2.79
N VAL A 9 15.08 22.35 1.58
CA VAL A 9 13.83 22.45 0.81
C VAL A 9 12.71 21.71 1.55
N ALA A 10 12.96 20.49 2.02
CA ALA A 10 11.95 19.68 2.71
C ALA A 10 11.45 20.33 4.00
N THR A 11 12.33 20.92 4.82
CA THR A 11 11.95 21.61 6.06
C THR A 11 11.19 22.91 5.82
N THR A 12 11.43 23.57 4.68
CA THR A 12 10.67 24.77 4.30
C THR A 12 9.27 24.40 3.81
N LEU A 13 9.15 23.33 3.03
CA LEU A 13 7.89 22.88 2.44
C LEU A 13 6.97 22.14 3.41
N SER A 14 7.49 21.62 4.54
CA SER A 14 6.69 20.88 5.53
C SER A 14 5.55 21.70 6.15
N ALA A 15 5.65 23.03 6.16
CA ALA A 15 4.58 23.91 6.62
C ALA A 15 3.39 24.03 5.63
N TYR A 16 3.57 23.58 4.39
CA TYR A 16 2.60 23.77 3.30
C TYR A 16 2.12 22.47 2.65
N ALA A 17 2.81 21.35 2.89
CA ALA A 17 2.49 20.04 2.30
C ALA A 17 2.39 18.97 3.39
N ASN A 18 1.45 18.04 3.23
CA ASN A 18 1.24 16.92 4.17
C ASN A 18 2.45 15.98 4.23
N LYS A 19 3.17 15.82 3.11
CA LYS A 19 4.34 14.94 3.01
C LYS A 19 5.32 15.48 1.98
N VAL A 20 6.60 15.56 2.36
CA VAL A 20 7.69 15.98 1.48
C VAL A 20 8.76 14.89 1.49
N LEU A 21 9.10 14.37 0.32
CA LEU A 21 10.04 13.25 0.17
C LEU A 21 11.02 13.53 -0.96
N VAL A 22 12.24 13.03 -0.79
CA VAL A 22 13.30 13.08 -1.79
C VAL A 22 13.41 11.69 -2.41
N CYS A 23 12.60 11.44 -3.44
CA CYS A 23 12.57 10.16 -4.14
C CYS A 23 12.03 10.33 -5.57
N ASP A 24 12.11 9.27 -6.38
CA ASP A 24 11.45 9.25 -7.68
C ASP A 24 9.93 9.04 -7.55
N LYS A 25 9.22 9.20 -8.67
CA LYS A 25 7.74 9.09 -8.73
C LYS A 25 7.22 7.70 -8.35
N VAL A 26 7.93 6.64 -8.72
CA VAL A 26 7.52 5.26 -8.42
C VAL A 26 7.64 5.01 -6.93
N SER A 27 8.76 5.40 -6.33
CA SER A 27 8.99 5.31 -4.88
C SER A 27 7.99 6.17 -4.10
N PHE A 28 7.69 7.39 -4.56
CA PHE A 28 6.70 8.25 -3.93
C PHE A 28 5.31 7.61 -3.89
N ASN A 29 4.85 7.07 -5.03
CA ASN A 29 3.57 6.38 -5.10
C ASN A 29 3.53 5.14 -4.19
N LEU A 30 4.61 4.36 -4.14
CA LEU A 30 4.69 3.22 -3.22
C LEU A 30 4.57 3.67 -1.77
N ILE A 31 5.30 4.71 -1.36
CA ILE A 31 5.25 5.22 0.01
C ILE A 31 3.83 5.66 0.38
N LEU A 32 3.12 6.36 -0.51
CA LEU A 32 1.72 6.75 -0.27
C LEU A 32 0.83 5.52 -0.06
N TRP A 33 0.97 4.48 -0.88
CA TRP A 33 0.23 3.23 -0.69
C TRP A 33 0.54 2.56 0.64
N VAL A 34 1.80 2.53 1.05
CA VAL A 34 2.22 1.93 2.33
C VAL A 34 1.62 2.67 3.51
N ASP A 35 1.63 4.01 3.50
CA ASP A 35 1.03 4.81 4.57
C ASP A 35 -0.49 4.53 4.68
N HIS A 36 -1.19 4.60 3.54
CA HIS A 36 -2.63 4.33 3.51
C HIS A 36 -2.97 2.91 3.96
N ILE A 37 -2.21 1.92 3.51
CA ILE A 37 -2.39 0.54 3.94
C ILE A 37 -2.12 0.42 5.43
N ALA A 38 -1.15 1.12 6.02
CA ALA A 38 -0.85 1.03 7.44
C ALA A 38 -2.00 1.56 8.33
N GLU A 39 -2.66 2.63 7.89
CA GLU A 39 -3.76 3.28 8.62
C GLU A 39 -5.12 2.64 8.38
N MET A 40 -5.24 1.76 7.39
CA MET A 40 -6.52 1.13 7.03
C MET A 40 -7.08 0.28 8.19
N ASP A 41 -8.35 0.53 8.54
CA ASP A 41 -9.13 -0.31 9.46
C ASP A 41 -9.46 -1.65 8.79
N LEU A 42 -9.07 -2.74 9.46
CA LEU A 42 -9.27 -4.10 8.97
C LEU A 42 -10.42 -4.83 9.67
N SER A 43 -11.09 -4.18 10.63
CA SER A 43 -12.23 -4.75 11.35
C SER A 43 -13.33 -5.31 10.41
N PRO A 44 -13.64 -4.70 9.25
CA PRO A 44 -14.67 -5.24 8.35
C PRO A 44 -14.30 -6.57 7.70
N TYR A 45 -13.01 -6.92 7.67
CA TYR A 45 -12.51 -8.15 7.03
C TYR A 45 -12.30 -9.30 8.02
N GLN A 46 -12.55 -9.09 9.31
CA GLN A 46 -12.34 -10.11 10.35
C GLN A 46 -13.08 -11.41 10.03
N ASN A 47 -12.35 -12.53 10.01
CA ASN A 47 -12.85 -13.86 9.67
C ASN A 47 -13.51 -13.96 8.27
N GLY A 48 -13.32 -12.97 7.42
CA GLY A 48 -13.90 -12.88 6.08
C GLY A 48 -13.18 -13.75 5.05
N LEU A 49 -13.80 -13.88 3.88
CA LEU A 49 -13.18 -14.42 2.67
C LEU A 49 -12.86 -13.23 1.77
N VAL A 50 -11.59 -12.89 1.63
CA VAL A 50 -11.16 -11.67 0.95
C VAL A 50 -10.45 -12.01 -0.35
N LEU A 51 -10.87 -11.35 -1.44
CA LEU A 51 -10.21 -11.37 -2.73
C LEU A 51 -9.59 -10.01 -3.01
N LEU A 52 -8.26 -9.98 -3.13
CA LEU A 52 -7.53 -8.81 -3.61
C LEU A 52 -7.61 -8.76 -5.13
N LYS A 53 -8.38 -7.80 -5.66
CA LYS A 53 -8.55 -7.61 -7.10
C LYS A 53 -7.29 -6.99 -7.71
N GLY A 54 -6.59 -7.74 -8.55
CA GLY A 54 -5.32 -7.32 -9.17
C GLY A 54 -5.45 -6.57 -10.49
N CYS A 55 -6.65 -6.49 -11.07
CA CYS A 55 -6.93 -5.79 -12.32
C CYS A 55 -7.57 -4.44 -12.02
N SER A 56 -6.73 -3.43 -11.76
CA SER A 56 -7.12 -2.03 -11.69
C SER A 56 -6.51 -1.26 -12.86
N ASP A 57 -7.27 -0.35 -13.47
CA ASP A 57 -6.77 0.57 -14.49
C ASP A 57 -5.68 1.51 -13.91
N GLU A 58 -5.68 1.67 -12.59
CA GLU A 58 -4.66 2.40 -11.84
C GLU A 58 -3.40 1.56 -11.62
N LYS A 59 -2.23 2.18 -11.80
CA LYS A 59 -0.91 1.56 -11.56
C LYS A 59 -0.64 1.43 -10.05
N ILE A 60 -1.29 0.46 -9.40
CA ILE A 60 -1.00 0.10 -8.02
C ILE A 60 0.35 -0.64 -7.98
N PRO A 61 1.33 -0.20 -7.17
CA PRO A 61 2.61 -0.87 -7.06
C PRO A 61 2.45 -2.33 -6.58
N PRO A 62 3.15 -3.31 -7.19
CA PRO A 62 3.07 -4.72 -6.75
C PRO A 62 3.36 -4.91 -5.25
N SER A 63 4.30 -4.15 -4.70
CA SER A 63 4.62 -4.18 -3.27
C SER A 63 3.46 -3.74 -2.39
N ALA A 64 2.57 -2.86 -2.84
CA ALA A 64 1.39 -2.45 -2.08
C ALA A 64 0.44 -3.64 -1.87
N TYR A 65 0.18 -4.44 -2.91
CA TYR A 65 -0.60 -5.68 -2.77
C TYR A 65 0.05 -6.66 -1.80
N ALA A 66 1.37 -6.84 -1.89
CA ALA A 66 2.09 -7.75 -1.00
C ALA A 66 2.01 -7.31 0.48
N ILE A 67 2.10 -6.01 0.75
CA ILE A 67 2.00 -5.46 2.11
C ILE A 67 0.57 -5.57 2.64
N LEU A 68 -0.43 -5.25 1.80
CA LEU A 68 -1.83 -5.41 2.17
C LEU A 68 -2.18 -6.86 2.47
N ALA A 69 -1.72 -7.80 1.64
CA ALA A 69 -1.92 -9.23 1.85
C ALA A 69 -1.34 -9.67 3.20
N GLN A 70 -0.13 -9.22 3.55
CA GLN A 70 0.48 -9.51 4.85
C GLN A 70 -0.35 -8.97 6.03
N ARG A 71 -0.88 -7.75 5.94
CA ARG A 71 -1.75 -7.19 7.00
C ARG A 71 -3.09 -7.92 7.13
N LEU A 72 -3.66 -8.38 6.02
CA LEU A 72 -4.95 -9.08 6.01
C LEU A 72 -4.84 -10.53 6.49
N THR A 73 -3.76 -11.24 6.18
CA THR A 73 -3.54 -12.65 6.56
C THR A 73 -3.92 -12.99 8.02
N PRO A 74 -3.48 -12.24 9.05
CA PRO A 74 -3.84 -12.55 10.45
C PRO A 74 -5.30 -12.25 10.81
N VAL A 75 -6.01 -11.49 9.97
CA VAL A 75 -7.38 -11.01 10.23
C VAL A 75 -8.44 -11.86 9.53
N VAL A 76 -8.13 -12.33 8.32
CA VAL A 76 -9.10 -13.01 7.44
C VAL A 76 -9.09 -14.54 7.63
N LYS A 77 -10.18 -15.20 7.22
CA LYS A 77 -10.26 -16.66 7.16
C LYS A 77 -9.66 -17.23 5.89
N LYS A 78 -9.90 -16.57 4.74
CA LYS A 78 -9.26 -16.89 3.46
C LYS A 78 -8.84 -15.63 2.75
N LEU A 79 -7.67 -15.66 2.13
CA LEU A 79 -7.17 -14.60 1.27
C LEU A 79 -6.87 -15.16 -0.12
N MET A 80 -7.28 -14.44 -1.15
CA MET A 80 -7.06 -14.78 -2.55
C MET A 80 -6.59 -13.52 -3.31
N PHE A 81 -5.93 -13.72 -4.45
CA PHE A 81 -5.56 -12.64 -5.36
C PHE A 81 -5.96 -12.98 -6.79
N GLY A 82 -6.49 -12.01 -7.53
CA GLY A 82 -6.90 -12.18 -8.93
C GLY A 82 -8.31 -11.64 -9.18
N GLU A 83 -9.06 -12.32 -10.04
CA GLU A 83 -10.45 -11.99 -10.36
C GLU A 83 -11.40 -13.06 -9.83
N ALA A 84 -12.69 -12.72 -9.69
CA ALA A 84 -13.70 -13.65 -9.19
C ALA A 84 -13.75 -14.96 -10.00
N CYS A 85 -13.48 -14.89 -11.30
CA CYS A 85 -13.45 -16.03 -12.21
C CYS A 85 -12.07 -16.73 -12.26
N SER A 86 -11.01 -16.09 -11.78
CA SER A 86 -9.63 -16.58 -11.88
C SER A 86 -8.80 -15.99 -10.73
N PHE A 87 -8.82 -16.68 -9.59
CA PHE A 87 -8.07 -16.28 -8.39
C PHE A 87 -7.11 -17.37 -7.94
N VAL A 88 -6.02 -16.93 -7.32
CA VAL A 88 -5.02 -17.78 -6.67
C VAL A 88 -5.22 -17.68 -5.15
N PRO A 89 -5.36 -18.80 -4.42
CA PRO A 89 -5.42 -18.77 -2.97
C PRO A 89 -4.05 -18.38 -2.39
N LEU A 90 -4.04 -17.41 -1.47
CA LEU A 90 -2.84 -16.94 -0.78
C LEU A 90 -2.77 -17.46 0.66
N HIS A 91 -3.91 -17.53 1.35
CA HIS A 91 -3.98 -17.95 2.75
C HIS A 91 -5.31 -18.62 3.08
N LYS A 92 -5.28 -19.55 4.05
CA LYS A 92 -6.45 -20.20 4.63
C LYS A 92 -6.16 -20.60 6.07
N ASN A 93 -6.95 -20.05 7.00
CA ASN A 93 -7.07 -20.51 8.39
C ASN A 93 -8.14 -21.59 8.53
#